data_AF-A0A5A5RTK9-F1
#
_entry.id   AF-A0A5A5RTK9-F1
#
_cell.length_a   1.000
_cell.length_b   1.000
_cell.length_c   1.000
_cell.angle_alpha   90.00
_cell.angle_beta   90.00
_cell.angle_gamma   90.00
#
_symmetry.space_group_name_H-M   'P 1'
#
loop_
_entity.id
_entity.type
_entity.pdbx_description
1 polymer ?
#
loop_
_entity_poly.entity_id
_entity_poly.type
_entity_poly.pdbx_seq_one_letter_code
_entity_poly.pdbx_strand_id
1 'polypeptide(L)'
;MADNTEQYEWIVKIKENLEILFANYPNVFIAGDLLWYPVQDKKITGPVAPDVMVVFGRPKGRRGSYKQWQEDNIAPQVVFEILSPSNSLEEMERKLLFYQRYGVEEYYLYDPDSHNFQGWWRREELLSSIPEINGWVSPRLNIRFELRGDELEIYSLDGQKFLTSIELSQRLEQERLKAEQASLQLEQASLQLEQERLKAERLAEYIRSLGINPDTL
;
A
#
# COMPACT_ATOMS: atom_id res chain seq x y z
N MET A 1 -2.77 20.65 3.33
CA MET A 1 -4.18 20.41 3.73
C MET A 1 -4.95 20.15 2.47
N ALA A 2 -5.70 19.05 2.43
CA ALA A 2 -6.49 18.70 1.24
C ALA A 2 -7.58 19.74 0.99
N ASP A 3 -7.77 20.07 -0.27
CA ASP A 3 -8.72 21.08 -0.77
C ASP A 3 -10.11 20.47 -0.99
N ASN A 4 -10.21 19.16 -1.26
CA ASN A 4 -11.48 18.45 -1.44
C ASN A 4 -11.43 16.99 -0.94
N THR A 5 -12.59 16.33 -0.94
CA THR A 5 -12.74 14.96 -0.41
C THR A 5 -12.09 13.88 -1.28
N GLU A 6 -12.05 14.08 -2.60
CA GLU A 6 -11.45 13.13 -3.54
C GLU A 6 -9.92 13.14 -3.45
N GLN A 7 -9.32 14.33 -3.40
CA GLN A 7 -7.90 14.51 -3.11
C GLN A 7 -7.53 13.85 -1.78
N TYR A 8 -8.31 14.10 -0.72
CA TYR A 8 -8.06 13.49 0.59
C TYR A 8 -8.18 11.95 0.56
N GLU A 9 -9.17 11.41 -0.15
CA GLU A 9 -9.34 9.96 -0.31
C GLU A 9 -8.11 9.33 -1.00
N TRP A 10 -7.58 9.98 -2.04
CA TRP A 10 -6.35 9.56 -2.71
C TRP A 10 -5.12 9.59 -1.80
N ILE A 11 -4.96 10.65 -1.02
CA ILE A 11 -3.88 10.77 -0.03
C ILE A 11 -3.95 9.61 0.97
N VAL A 12 -5.13 9.35 1.53
CA VAL A 12 -5.35 8.26 2.49
C VAL A 12 -5.11 6.90 1.84
N LYS A 13 -5.65 6.67 0.63
CA LYS A 13 -5.46 5.42 -0.13
C LYS A 13 -3.98 5.15 -0.34
N ILE A 14 -3.20 6.12 -0.84
CA ILE A 14 -1.77 5.93 -1.08
C ILE A 14 -1.02 5.73 0.25
N LYS A 15 -1.21 6.63 1.21
CA LYS A 15 -0.48 6.59 2.50
C LYS A 15 -0.75 5.28 3.26
N GLU A 16 -1.99 4.87 3.42
CA GLU A 16 -2.33 3.70 4.25
C GLU A 16 -1.95 2.39 3.56
N ASN A 17 -2.09 2.29 2.23
CA ASN A 17 -1.62 1.08 1.53
C ASN A 17 -0.09 0.97 1.56
N LEU A 18 0.65 2.09 1.50
CA LEU A 18 2.11 2.06 1.71
C LEU A 18 2.46 1.66 3.15
N GLU A 19 1.69 2.09 4.15
CA GLU A 19 1.90 1.66 5.54
C GLU A 19 1.67 0.16 5.72
N ILE A 20 0.66 -0.40 5.05
CA ILE A 20 0.40 -1.84 5.01
C ILE A 20 1.54 -2.57 4.28
N LEU A 21 1.94 -2.09 3.10
CA LEU A 21 3.02 -2.67 2.29
C LEU A 21 4.35 -2.72 3.07
N PHE A 22 4.64 -1.66 3.82
CA PHE A 22 5.85 -1.53 4.63
C PHE A 22 5.65 -1.84 6.12
N ALA A 23 4.58 -2.54 6.50
CA ALA A 23 4.25 -2.80 7.91
C ALA A 23 5.38 -3.53 8.66
N ASN A 24 6.03 -4.48 7.98
CA ASN A 24 7.13 -5.28 8.53
C ASN A 24 8.52 -4.64 8.34
N TYR A 25 8.58 -3.41 7.81
CA TYR A 25 9.83 -2.66 7.60
C TYR A 25 9.85 -1.46 8.54
N PRO A 26 10.40 -1.61 9.77
CA PRO A 26 10.28 -0.59 10.81
C PRO A 26 10.98 0.73 10.46
N ASN A 27 11.97 0.69 9.56
CA ASN A 27 12.76 1.83 9.10
C ASN A 27 12.26 2.41 7.76
N VAL A 28 10.95 2.39 7.54
CA VAL A 28 10.28 3.13 6.47
C VAL A 28 9.22 4.03 7.11
N PHE A 29 9.52 5.32 7.15
CA PHE A 29 8.61 6.34 7.64
C PHE A 29 7.76 6.86 6.48
N ILE A 30 6.45 6.87 6.65
CA ILE A 30 5.50 7.37 5.66
C ILE A 30 4.64 8.42 6.36
N ALA A 31 4.39 9.54 5.70
CA ALA A 31 3.51 10.58 6.22
C ALA A 31 2.75 11.24 5.08
N GLY A 32 1.54 11.71 5.37
CA GLY A 32 0.80 12.60 4.49
C GLY A 32 0.63 13.98 5.12
N ASP A 33 0.67 15.02 4.27
CA ASP A 33 0.49 16.44 4.64
C ASP A 33 1.37 16.89 5.83
N LEU A 34 2.56 16.32 5.97
CA LEU A 34 3.50 16.66 7.05
C LEU A 34 4.53 17.68 6.54
N LEU A 35 4.66 18.81 7.22
CA LEU A 35 5.65 19.83 6.87
C LEU A 35 7.08 19.25 6.92
N TRP A 36 7.75 19.25 5.77
CA TRP A 36 9.17 18.93 5.62
C TRP A 36 10.01 20.21 5.54
N TYR A 37 10.96 20.31 6.46
CA TYR A 37 12.01 21.33 6.47
C TYR A 37 13.33 20.69 6.00
N PRO A 38 13.82 21.02 4.79
CA PRO A 38 15.04 20.41 4.26
C PRO A 38 16.32 20.98 4.88
N VAL A 39 16.26 22.24 5.36
CA VAL A 39 17.37 22.93 6.02
C VAL A 39 16.86 23.71 7.23
N GLN A 40 17.73 23.93 8.21
CA GLN A 40 17.36 24.61 9.46
C GLN A 40 17.10 26.11 9.28
N ASP A 41 17.85 26.77 8.39
CA ASP A 41 17.71 28.21 8.13
C ASP A 41 16.57 28.49 7.14
N LYS A 42 15.46 29.03 7.66
CA LYS A 42 14.27 29.39 6.88
C LYS A 42 14.50 30.52 5.88
N LYS A 43 15.61 31.24 5.95
CA LYS A 43 15.97 32.26 4.96
C LYS A 43 16.43 31.64 3.64
N ILE A 44 16.90 30.40 3.66
CA ILE A 44 17.30 29.65 2.46
C ILE A 44 16.07 29.11 1.73
N THR A 45 15.15 28.48 2.48
CA THR A 45 13.87 27.99 1.94
C THR A 45 12.84 27.77 3.05
N GLY A 46 11.56 27.85 2.70
CA GLY A 46 10.45 27.46 3.58
C GLY A 46 10.19 25.95 3.57
N PRO A 47 9.36 25.44 4.49
CA PRO A 47 8.92 24.05 4.44
C PRO A 47 7.95 23.80 3.28
N VAL A 48 7.91 22.54 2.83
CA VAL A 48 6.90 22.02 1.92
C VAL A 48 6.23 20.82 2.58
N ALA A 49 4.93 20.65 2.42
CA ALA A 49 4.23 19.43 2.80
C ALA A 49 3.84 18.68 1.52
N PRO A 50 4.56 17.59 1.18
CA PRO A 50 4.07 16.64 0.20
C PRO A 50 2.77 15.99 0.69
N ASP A 51 1.87 15.70 -0.24
CA ASP A 51 0.63 14.98 0.06
C ASP A 51 0.90 13.59 0.61
N VAL A 52 1.89 12.89 0.07
CA VAL A 52 2.52 11.73 0.70
C VAL A 52 4.03 11.81 0.54
N MET A 53 4.77 11.52 1.60
CA MET A 53 6.22 11.33 1.57
C MET A 53 6.58 9.95 2.10
N VAL A 54 7.61 9.33 1.51
CA VAL A 54 8.19 8.07 1.96
C VAL A 54 9.68 8.28 2.23
N VAL A 55 10.10 7.90 3.43
CA VAL A 55 11.47 8.05 3.90
C VAL A 55 12.03 6.71 4.34
N PHE A 56 12.93 6.16 3.53
CA PHE A 56 13.69 4.95 3.83
C PHE A 56 14.83 5.26 4.80
N GLY A 57 15.11 4.32 5.70
CA GLY A 57 16.14 4.46 6.73
C GLY A 57 15.69 5.23 7.97
N ARG A 58 14.42 5.64 8.05
CA ARG A 58 13.87 6.35 9.21
C ARG A 58 12.78 5.53 9.89
N PRO A 59 12.77 5.45 11.24
CA PRO A 59 11.80 4.64 11.94
C PRO A 59 10.40 5.26 11.85
N LYS A 60 9.37 4.41 11.87
CA LYS A 60 7.98 4.85 12.10
C LYS A 60 7.86 5.60 13.44
N GLY A 61 6.87 6.49 13.55
CA GLY A 61 6.63 7.25 14.79
C GLY A 61 6.09 8.65 14.55
N ARG A 62 5.57 9.26 15.62
CA ARG A 62 4.94 10.59 15.58
C ARG A 62 5.98 11.68 15.30
N ARG A 63 5.65 12.59 14.37
CA ARG A 63 6.33 13.88 14.16
C ARG A 63 5.31 15.01 14.10
N GLY A 64 5.67 16.18 14.61
CA GLY A 64 4.93 17.43 14.32
C GLY A 64 5.35 18.07 13.00
N SER A 65 6.55 17.73 12.53
CA SER A 65 7.13 18.14 11.23
C SER A 65 8.33 17.24 10.95
N TYR A 66 8.64 16.99 9.69
CA TYR A 66 9.86 16.30 9.29
C TYR A 66 11.01 17.31 9.15
N LYS A 67 11.90 17.37 10.12
CA LYS A 67 13.07 18.29 10.10
C LYS A 67 14.30 17.49 9.74
N GLN A 68 14.80 17.64 8.52
CA GLN A 68 15.83 16.76 7.95
C GLN A 68 17.12 16.69 8.81
N TRP A 69 17.53 17.80 9.44
CA TRP A 69 18.69 17.83 10.34
C TRP A 69 18.50 17.07 11.66
N GLN A 70 17.26 16.68 12.00
CA GLN A 70 16.94 15.81 13.14
C GLN A 70 16.72 14.35 12.71
N GLU A 71 16.87 14.07 11.41
CA GLU A 71 16.55 12.79 10.78
C GLU A 71 17.76 12.26 10.00
N ASP A 72 18.96 12.42 10.57
CA ASP A 72 20.26 12.02 9.99
C ASP A 72 20.55 12.64 8.61
N ASN A 73 19.95 13.81 8.35
CA ASN A 73 19.99 14.51 7.06
C ASN A 73 19.42 13.71 5.88
N ILE A 74 18.59 12.69 6.16
CA ILE A 74 17.90 11.92 5.14
C ILE A 74 16.71 12.73 4.62
N ALA A 75 16.62 12.92 3.31
CA ALA A 75 15.45 13.51 2.67
C ALA A 75 14.41 12.42 2.36
N PRO A 76 13.11 12.76 2.21
CA PRO A 76 12.16 11.87 1.56
C PRO A 76 12.66 11.46 0.17
N GLN A 77 12.69 10.15 -0.09
CA GLN A 77 13.12 9.62 -1.39
C GLN A 77 11.96 9.54 -2.38
N VAL A 78 10.74 9.30 -1.90
CA VAL A 78 9.55 9.25 -2.77
C VAL A 78 8.50 10.22 -2.27
N VAL A 79 7.94 11.02 -3.18
CA VAL A 79 6.86 11.94 -2.86
C VAL A 79 5.72 11.82 -3.88
N PHE A 80 4.50 11.96 -3.39
CA PHE A 80 3.29 12.07 -4.19
C PHE A 80 2.66 13.44 -3.97
N GLU A 81 2.09 13.98 -5.04
CA GLU A 81 1.22 15.15 -5.05
C GLU A 81 -0.06 14.79 -5.77
N ILE A 82 -1.20 15.10 -5.15
CA ILE A 82 -2.53 14.87 -5.69
C ILE A 82 -3.15 16.24 -5.93
N LEU A 83 -3.44 16.58 -7.18
CA LEU A 83 -3.99 17.88 -7.51
C LEU A 83 -5.44 18.03 -7.07
N SER A 84 -5.81 19.28 -6.90
CA SER A 84 -7.16 19.79 -6.73
C SER A 84 -7.39 20.95 -7.72
N PRO A 85 -8.64 21.40 -7.93
CA PRO A 85 -8.94 22.53 -8.81
C PRO A 85 -8.23 23.84 -8.46
N SER A 86 -7.77 24.02 -7.21
CA SER A 86 -7.07 25.23 -6.76
C SER A 86 -5.58 25.21 -7.04
N ASN A 87 -4.99 24.08 -7.44
CA ASN A 87 -3.55 24.01 -7.69
C ASN A 87 -3.17 24.75 -8.98
N SER A 88 -2.12 25.57 -8.88
CA SER A 88 -1.58 26.30 -10.02
C SER A 88 -0.38 25.59 -10.64
N LEU A 89 -0.19 25.76 -11.96
CA LEU A 89 1.01 25.26 -12.66
C LEU A 89 2.30 25.81 -12.04
N GLU A 90 2.33 27.09 -11.68
CA GLU A 90 3.48 27.73 -11.03
C GLU A 90 3.85 27.06 -9.69
N GLU A 91 2.85 26.67 -8.91
CA GLU A 91 3.09 25.93 -7.67
C GLU A 91 3.71 24.55 -7.92
N MET A 92 3.23 23.84 -8.95
CA MET A 92 3.77 22.52 -9.30
C MET A 92 5.21 22.59 -9.83
N GLU A 93 5.53 23.60 -10.64
CA GLU A 93 6.90 23.86 -11.08
C GLU A 93 7.82 24.18 -9.89
N ARG A 94 7.35 25.01 -8.95
CA ARG A 94 8.08 25.31 -7.72
C ARG A 94 8.34 24.06 -6.88
N LYS A 95 7.33 23.19 -6.73
CA LYS A 95 7.48 21.91 -6.01
C LYS A 95 8.47 20.98 -6.71
N LEU A 96 8.40 20.83 -8.03
CA LEU A 96 9.36 20.03 -8.80
C LEU A 96 10.81 20.52 -8.59
N LEU A 97 11.05 21.83 -8.67
CA LEU A 97 12.37 22.42 -8.42
C LEU A 97 12.84 22.21 -6.97
N PHE A 98 11.92 22.29 -6.01
CA PHE A 98 12.21 22.01 -4.60
C PHE A 98 12.62 20.54 -4.40
N TYR A 99 11.84 19.60 -4.93
CA TYR A 99 12.11 18.16 -4.86
C TYR A 99 13.42 17.79 -5.56
N GLN A 100 13.71 18.39 -6.71
CA GLN A 100 14.99 18.24 -7.39
C GLN A 100 16.15 18.70 -6.51
N ARG A 101 16.04 19.90 -5.91
CA ARG A 101 17.10 20.50 -5.09
C ARG A 101 17.41 19.69 -3.83
N TYR A 102 16.39 19.09 -3.21
CA TYR A 102 16.53 18.44 -1.91
C TYR A 102 16.54 16.90 -1.97
N GLY A 103 16.88 16.33 -3.13
CA GLY A 103 17.27 14.93 -3.22
C GLY A 103 16.13 13.92 -3.31
N VAL A 104 14.89 14.36 -3.59
CA VAL A 104 13.80 13.42 -3.90
C VAL A 104 14.19 12.57 -5.10
N GLU A 105 14.00 11.27 -5.02
CA GLU A 105 14.40 10.31 -6.05
C GLU A 105 13.26 9.95 -6.99
N GLU A 106 12.04 9.91 -6.47
CA GLU A 106 10.83 9.64 -7.23
C GLU A 106 9.75 10.65 -6.85
N TYR A 107 9.19 11.32 -7.85
CA TYR A 107 8.11 12.27 -7.68
C TYR A 107 6.95 11.86 -8.59
N TYR A 108 5.78 11.65 -8.01
CA TYR A 108 4.56 11.31 -8.72
C TYR A 108 3.51 12.40 -8.53
N LEU A 109 2.88 12.82 -9.62
CA LEU A 109 1.83 13.83 -9.64
C LEU A 109 0.60 13.25 -10.30
N TYR A 110 -0.52 13.24 -9.58
CA TYR A 110 -1.79 12.75 -10.09
C TYR A 110 -2.86 13.83 -9.98
N ASP A 111 -3.62 14.03 -11.04
CA ASP A 111 -4.80 14.88 -11.08
C ASP A 111 -6.05 14.00 -11.19
N PRO A 112 -6.84 13.84 -10.11
CA PRO A 112 -8.07 13.07 -10.14
C PRO A 112 -9.12 13.63 -11.10
N ASP A 113 -9.20 14.96 -11.30
CA ASP A 113 -10.24 15.58 -12.12
C ASP A 113 -9.98 15.37 -13.62
N SER A 114 -8.72 15.51 -14.04
CA SER A 114 -8.32 15.32 -15.44
C SER A 114 -7.80 13.92 -15.75
N HIS A 115 -7.67 13.08 -14.73
CA HIS A 115 -7.06 11.73 -14.78
C HIS A 115 -5.62 11.72 -15.31
N ASN A 116 -4.95 12.87 -15.26
CA ASN A 116 -3.58 13.01 -15.73
C ASN A 116 -2.62 12.48 -14.66
N PHE A 117 -1.74 11.56 -15.07
CA PHE A 117 -0.70 11.03 -14.20
C PHE A 117 0.68 11.28 -14.81
N GLN A 118 1.56 11.89 -14.01
CA GLN A 118 2.92 12.23 -14.39
C GLN A 118 3.88 11.77 -13.31
N GLY A 119 5.13 11.56 -13.70
CA GLY A 119 6.16 11.16 -12.76
C GLY A 119 7.53 11.52 -13.24
N TRP A 120 8.43 11.66 -12.27
CA TRP A 120 9.82 11.95 -12.47
C TRP A 120 10.65 10.98 -11.65
N TRP A 121 11.72 10.49 -12.24
CA TRP A 121 12.70 9.65 -11.59
C TRP A 121 14.07 10.30 -11.69
N ARG A 122 14.78 10.32 -10.55
CA ARG A 122 16.10 10.92 -10.45
C ARG A 122 17.11 10.09 -11.24
N ARG A 123 17.73 10.74 -12.21
CA ARG A 123 18.90 10.22 -12.93
C ARG A 123 20.04 11.19 -12.67
N GLU A 124 21.12 10.68 -12.10
CA GLU A 124 22.22 11.50 -11.59
C GLU A 124 21.69 12.57 -10.62
N GLU A 125 21.77 13.85 -10.98
CA GLU A 125 21.40 14.97 -10.11
C GLU A 125 20.02 15.59 -10.44
N LEU A 126 19.31 15.08 -11.46
CA LEU A 126 18.08 15.71 -11.98
C LEU A 126 16.88 14.76 -11.94
N LEU A 127 15.72 15.32 -11.60
CA LEU A 127 14.43 14.64 -11.74
C LEU A 127 14.01 14.68 -13.21
N SER A 128 14.13 13.54 -13.89
CA SER A 128 13.77 13.40 -15.30
C SER A 128 12.36 12.83 -15.43
N SER A 129 11.54 13.41 -16.31
CA SER A 129 10.18 12.90 -16.58
C SER A 129 10.24 11.44 -17.05
N ILE A 130 9.25 10.65 -16.66
CA ILE A 130 9.01 9.27 -17.08
C ILE A 130 8.01 9.31 -18.24
N PRO A 131 8.45 9.15 -19.51
CA PRO A 131 7.55 9.31 -20.66
C PRO A 131 6.48 8.22 -20.73
N GLU A 132 6.84 6.98 -20.36
CA GLU A 132 5.95 5.83 -20.31
C GLU A 132 5.61 5.50 -18.85
N ILE A 133 4.72 6.29 -18.25
CA ILE A 133 4.36 6.10 -16.85
C ILE A 133 3.29 5.02 -16.63
N ASN A 134 2.48 4.73 -17.66
CA ASN A 134 1.54 3.63 -17.59
C ASN A 134 2.30 2.30 -17.62
N GLY A 135 2.11 1.46 -16.60
CA GLY A 135 2.88 0.25 -16.37
C GLY A 135 4.22 0.48 -15.68
N TRP A 136 4.57 1.72 -15.32
CA TRP A 136 5.80 2.04 -14.60
C TRP A 136 5.84 1.34 -13.25
N VAL A 137 7.01 0.79 -12.91
CA VAL A 137 7.29 0.19 -11.61
C VAL A 137 8.24 1.10 -10.84
N SER A 138 7.79 1.61 -9.70
CA SER A 138 8.61 2.41 -8.78
C SER A 138 9.82 1.62 -8.29
N PRO A 139 11.07 2.08 -8.56
CA PRO A 139 12.28 1.41 -8.09
C PRO A 139 12.39 1.32 -6.55
N ARG A 140 11.97 2.34 -5.82
CA ARG A 140 12.02 2.37 -4.34
C ARG A 140 10.86 1.63 -3.71
N LEU A 141 9.65 1.82 -4.22
CA LEU A 141 8.44 1.30 -3.58
C LEU A 141 8.10 -0.12 -4.01
N ASN A 142 8.58 -0.57 -5.18
CA ASN A 142 8.15 -1.83 -5.79
C ASN A 142 6.62 -1.91 -5.93
N ILE A 143 6.04 -0.86 -6.50
CA ILE A 143 4.63 -0.78 -6.89
C ILE A 143 4.53 -0.40 -8.37
N ARG A 144 3.50 -0.89 -9.05
CA ARG A 144 3.18 -0.61 -10.44
C ARG A 144 2.01 0.36 -10.55
N PHE A 145 2.10 1.32 -11.44
CA PHE A 145 1.01 2.22 -11.80
C PHE A 145 0.35 1.76 -13.10
N GLU A 146 -0.97 1.72 -13.14
CA GLU A 146 -1.75 1.39 -14.34
C GLU A 146 -2.82 2.45 -14.56
N LEU A 147 -2.86 3.03 -15.76
CA LEU A 147 -3.96 3.87 -16.20
C LEU A 147 -4.93 3.00 -17.02
N ARG A 148 -6.13 2.76 -16.47
CA ARG A 148 -7.18 1.97 -17.12
C ARG A 148 -8.34 2.88 -17.50
N GLY A 149 -8.34 3.33 -18.75
CA GLY A 149 -9.26 4.38 -19.19
C GLY A 149 -8.92 5.65 -18.44
N ASP A 150 -9.86 6.12 -17.64
CA ASP A 150 -9.72 7.34 -16.84
C ASP A 150 -9.32 7.05 -15.38
N GLU A 151 -9.11 5.80 -14.94
CA GLU A 151 -8.76 5.54 -13.54
C GLU A 151 -7.27 5.18 -13.38
N LEU A 152 -6.59 5.85 -12.44
CA LEU A 152 -5.30 5.39 -11.94
C LEU A 152 -5.51 4.21 -10.99
N GLU A 153 -4.78 3.12 -11.21
CA GLU A 153 -4.70 1.99 -10.31
C GLU A 153 -3.25 1.78 -9.88
N ILE A 154 -3.07 1.41 -8.61
CA ILE A 154 -1.75 1.13 -8.04
C ILE A 154 -1.76 -0.32 -7.56
N TYR A 155 -0.73 -1.07 -7.95
CA TYR A 155 -0.57 -2.46 -7.59
C TYR A 155 0.77 -2.68 -6.91
N SER A 156 0.81 -3.53 -5.90
CA SER A 156 2.07 -4.13 -5.44
C SER A 156 2.55 -5.19 -6.46
N LEU A 157 3.83 -5.56 -6.41
CA LEU A 157 4.39 -6.53 -7.37
C LEU A 157 3.79 -7.94 -7.29
N ASP A 158 3.17 -8.30 -6.16
CA ASP A 158 2.42 -9.55 -6.00
C ASP A 158 0.98 -9.46 -6.56
N GLY A 159 0.62 -8.31 -7.14
CA GLY A 159 -0.66 -8.08 -7.82
C GLY A 159 -1.77 -7.55 -6.90
N GLN A 160 -1.51 -7.20 -5.64
CA GLN A 160 -2.55 -6.62 -4.79
C GLN A 160 -2.79 -5.14 -5.16
N LYS A 161 -4.04 -4.82 -5.53
CA LYS A 161 -4.50 -3.45 -5.78
C LYS A 161 -4.46 -2.65 -4.47
N PHE A 162 -4.08 -1.38 -4.54
CA PHE A 162 -4.24 -0.44 -3.45
C PHE A 162 -5.73 -0.09 -3.29
N LEU A 163 -6.23 -0.25 -2.08
CA LEU A 163 -7.66 -0.17 -1.75
C LEU A 163 -7.97 1.02 -0.85
N THR A 164 -9.14 1.62 -1.00
CA THR A 164 -9.68 2.57 -0.02
C THR A 164 -9.91 1.89 1.33
N SER A 165 -10.07 2.67 2.40
CA SER A 165 -10.35 2.14 3.74
C SER A 165 -11.63 1.29 3.78
N ILE A 166 -12.63 1.64 2.96
CA ILE A 166 -13.89 0.89 2.87
C ILE A 166 -13.64 -0.45 2.17
N GLU A 167 -12.93 -0.46 1.04
CA GLU A 167 -12.59 -1.69 0.32
C GLU A 167 -11.70 -2.63 1.15
N LEU A 168 -10.73 -2.09 1.91
CA LEU A 168 -9.93 -2.87 2.86
C LEU A 168 -10.80 -3.56 3.91
N SER A 169 -11.76 -2.82 4.50
CA SER A 169 -12.70 -3.37 5.48
C SER A 169 -13.59 -4.47 4.89
N GLN A 170 -14.14 -4.23 3.69
CA GLN A 170 -14.97 -5.20 2.98
C GLN A 170 -14.18 -6.48 2.64
N ARG A 171 -12.93 -6.34 2.18
CA ARG A 171 -12.06 -7.48 1.89
C ARG A 171 -11.77 -8.30 3.14
N LEU A 172 -11.45 -7.64 4.26
CA LEU A 172 -11.20 -8.32 5.53
C LEU A 172 -12.43 -9.11 5.99
N GLU A 173 -13.62 -8.52 5.90
CA GLU A 173 -14.86 -9.18 6.28
C GLU A 173 -15.17 -10.39 5.37
N GLN A 174 -14.97 -10.24 4.05
CA GLN A 174 -15.14 -11.36 3.12
C GLN A 174 -14.20 -12.52 3.41
N GLU A 175 -12.93 -12.24 3.69
CA GLU A 175 -11.95 -13.27 4.03
C GLU A 175 -12.28 -13.94 5.37
N ARG A 176 -12.77 -13.18 6.35
CA ARG A 176 -13.26 -13.72 7.61
C ARG A 176 -14.43 -14.68 7.42
N LEU A 177 -15.44 -14.28 6.66
CA LEU A 177 -16.61 -15.13 6.38
C LEU A 177 -16.21 -16.42 5.65
N LYS A 178 -15.28 -16.34 4.69
CA LYS A 178 -14.74 -17.54 4.01
C LYS A 178 -13.99 -18.45 4.97
N ALA A 179 -13.17 -17.90 5.87
CA ALA A 179 -12.44 -18.68 6.87
C ALA A 179 -13.39 -19.38 7.85
N GLU A 180 -14.44 -18.69 8.31
CA GLU A 180 -15.48 -19.27 9.18
C GLU A 180 -16.23 -20.41 8.46
N GLN A 181 -16.61 -20.21 7.20
CA GLN A 181 -17.25 -21.26 6.39
C GLN A 181 -16.33 -22.47 6.19
N ALA A 182 -15.06 -22.25 5.86
CA ALA A 182 -14.09 -23.33 5.70
C ALA A 182 -13.88 -24.12 7.01
N SER A 183 -13.84 -23.43 8.16
CA SER A 183 -13.74 -24.07 9.47
C SER A 183 -14.96 -24.94 9.77
N LEU A 184 -16.17 -24.45 9.49
CA LEU A 184 -17.39 -25.24 9.69
C LEU A 184 -17.45 -26.47 8.78
N GLN A 185 -17.02 -26.34 7.53
CA GLN A 185 -16.94 -27.47 6.60
C GLN A 185 -15.93 -28.53 7.06
N LEU A 186 -14.77 -28.11 7.56
CA LEU A 186 -13.77 -29.01 8.12
C LEU A 186 -14.29 -29.74 9.36
N GLU A 187 -15.00 -29.04 10.25
CA GLU A 187 -15.61 -29.65 11.43
C GLU A 187 -16.68 -30.67 11.03
N GLN A 188 -17.57 -30.33 10.10
CA GLN A 188 -18.58 -31.27 9.58
C GLN A 188 -17.96 -32.50 8.92
N ALA A 189 -16.92 -32.31 8.10
CA ALA A 189 -16.20 -33.42 7.47
C ALA A 189 -15.53 -34.32 8.52
N SER A 190 -14.94 -33.73 9.57
CA SER A 190 -14.33 -34.49 10.67
C SER A 190 -15.35 -35.31 11.45
N LEU A 191 -16.54 -34.76 11.72
CA LEU A 191 -17.63 -35.46 12.38
C LEU A 191 -18.19 -36.60 11.53
N GLN A 192 -18.33 -36.38 10.22
CA GLN A 192 -18.76 -37.43 9.29
C GLN A 192 -17.74 -38.58 9.23
N LEU A 193 -16.45 -38.26 9.14
CA LEU A 193 -15.38 -39.25 9.12
C LEU A 193 -15.36 -40.09 10.41
N GLU A 194 -15.53 -39.46 11.58
CA GLU A 194 -15.59 -40.19 12.85
C GLU A 194 -16.84 -41.08 12.92
N GLN A 195 -17.99 -40.60 12.44
CA GLN A 195 -19.21 -41.42 12.37
C GLN A 195 -19.05 -42.62 11.43
N GLU A 196 -18.41 -42.43 10.27
CA GLU A 196 -18.10 -43.53 9.35
C GLU A 196 -17.13 -44.53 9.97
N ARG A 197 -16.09 -44.06 10.66
CA ARG A 197 -15.15 -44.93 11.37
C ARG A 197 -15.85 -45.77 12.43
N LEU A 198 -16.70 -45.16 13.24
CA LEU A 198 -17.48 -45.87 14.27
C LEU A 198 -18.47 -46.88 13.65
N LYS A 199 -19.09 -46.56 12.50
CA LYS A 199 -19.96 -47.51 11.79
C LYS A 199 -19.18 -48.68 11.21
N ALA A 200 -18.03 -48.42 10.59
CA ALA A 200 -17.14 -49.45 10.06
C ALA A 200 -16.61 -50.36 11.18
N GLU A 201 -16.20 -49.80 12.33
CA GLU A 201 -15.78 -50.57 13.50
C GLU A 201 -16.90 -51.48 14.01
N ARG A 202 -18.12 -50.96 14.20
CA ARG A 202 -19.28 -51.77 14.62
C ARG A 202 -19.63 -52.88 13.63
N LEU A 203 -19.57 -52.60 12.33
CA LEU A 203 -19.84 -53.59 11.30
C LEU A 203 -18.77 -54.69 11.30
N ALA A 204 -17.50 -54.33 11.44
CA ALA A 204 -16.40 -55.28 11.54
C ALA A 204 -16.55 -56.18 12.78
N GLU A 205 -16.93 -55.62 13.94
CA GLU A 205 -17.24 -56.41 15.14
C GLU A 205 -18.41 -57.37 14.91
N TYR A 206 -19.48 -56.93 14.25
CA TYR A 206 -20.62 -57.78 13.93
C TYR A 206 -20.24 -58.94 12.99
N ILE A 207 -19.47 -58.68 11.93
CA ILE A 207 -18.98 -59.70 10.99
C ILE A 207 -18.09 -60.72 11.72
N ARG A 208 -17.19 -60.27 12.62
CA ARG A 208 -16.39 -61.16 13.47
C ARG A 208 -17.26 -62.05 14.37
N SER A 209 -18.37 -61.53 14.90
CA SER A 209 -19.30 -62.33 15.72
C SER A 209 -19.99 -63.46 14.94
N LEU A 210 -20.09 -63.33 13.61
CA LEU A 210 -20.58 -64.38 12.71
C LEU A 210 -19.49 -65.40 12.31
N GLY A 211 -18.26 -65.26 12.81
CA GLY A 211 -17.14 -66.15 12.51
C GLY A 211 -16.42 -65.86 11.19
N ILE A 212 -16.69 -64.72 10.55
CA ILE A 212 -16.04 -64.28 9.30
C ILE A 212 -14.97 -63.24 9.63
N ASN A 213 -13.79 -63.33 8.99
CA ASN A 213 -12.76 -62.31 9.16
C ASN A 213 -12.99 -61.13 8.19
N PRO A 214 -13.36 -59.92 8.69
CA PRO A 214 -13.66 -58.78 7.85
C PRO A 214 -12.44 -58.25 7.06
N ASP A 215 -11.22 -58.54 7.49
CA ASP A 215 -9.99 -58.09 6.80
C ASP A 215 -9.63 -58.95 5.57
N THR A 216 -10.47 -59.95 5.25
CA THR A 216 -10.29 -60.88 4.13
C THR A 216 -11.39 -60.80 3.07
N LEU A 217 -12.33 -59.85 3.23
CA LEU A 217 -13.38 -59.49 2.27
C LEU A 217 -12.93 -58.33 1.39
#